data_AF-A0A2M8NFU1-F1
#
_entry.id   AF-A0A2M8NFU1-F1
#
_cell.length_a   1.000
_cell.length_b   1.000
_cell.length_c   1.000
_cell.angle_alpha   90.00
_cell.angle_beta   90.00
_cell.angle_gamma   90.00
#
_symmetry.space_group_name_H-M   'P 1'
#
loop_
_entity.id
_entity.type
_entity.pdbx_description
1 polymer ?
#
loop_
_entity_poly.entity_id
_entity_poly.type
_entity_poly.pdbx_seq_one_letter_code
_entity_poly.pdbx_strand_id
1 'polypeptide(L)' 'MNPRQLEQMARQMQKEMMRIQEELANATVEGTAGSYITVTMNGHREIKSIK' A
#
# COMPACT_ATOMS: atom_id res chain seq x y z
N MET A 1 -25.50 -18.60 -3.50
CA MET A 1 -24.46 -17.77 -4.16
C MET A 1 -24.19 -18.42 -5.51
N ASN A 2 -24.47 -17.74 -6.63
CA ASN A 2 -24.35 -18.37 -7.95
C ASN A 2 -22.88 -18.34 -8.43
N PRO A 3 -22.38 -19.36 -9.15
CA PRO A 3 -20.99 -19.43 -9.61
C PRO A 3 -20.53 -18.18 -10.40
N ARG A 4 -21.43 -17.59 -11.19
CA ARG A 4 -21.18 -16.35 -11.95
C ARG A 4 -20.94 -15.14 -11.05
N GLN A 5 -21.66 -15.05 -9.92
CA GLN A 5 -21.46 -13.96 -8.95
C GLN A 5 -20.11 -14.12 -8.26
N LEU A 6 -19.75 -15.36 -7.87
CA LEU A 6 -18.45 -15.66 -7.27
C LEU A 6 -17.27 -15.27 -8.18
N GLU A 7 -17.35 -15.59 -9.47
CA GLU A 7 -16.34 -15.21 -10.45
C GLU A 7 -16.23 -13.69 -10.64
N GLN A 8 -17.36 -12.97 -10.63
CA GLN A 8 -17.36 -11.51 -10.69
C GLN A 8 -16.73 -10.87 -9.45
N MET A 9 -17.07 -11.34 -8.25
CA MET A 9 -16.46 -10.87 -7.01
C MET A 9 -14.96 -11.17 -6.95
N ALA A 10 -14.53 -12.36 -7.40
CA ALA A 10 -13.12 -12.71 -7.46
C ALA A 10 -12.34 -11.76 -8.39
N ARG A 11 -12.88 -11.46 -9.58
CA ARG A 11 -12.27 -10.49 -10.52
C ARG A 11 -12.19 -9.07 -9.95
N GLN A 12 -13.25 -8.63 -9.26
CA GLN A 12 -13.25 -7.33 -8.61
C GLN A 12 -12.20 -7.27 -7.50
N MET A 13 -12.13 -8.28 -6.63
CA MET A 13 -11.11 -8.34 -5.59
C MET A 13 -9.69 -8.37 -6.18
N GLN A 14 -9.44 -9.12 -7.25
CA GLN A 14 -8.13 -9.13 -7.92
C GLN A 14 -7.74 -7.73 -8.41
N LYS A 15 -8.67 -7.00 -9.03
CA LYS A 15 -8.44 -5.62 -9.48
C LYS A 15 -8.17 -4.67 -8.31
N GLU A 16 -8.98 -4.73 -7.26
CA GLU A 16 -8.80 -3.91 -6.07
C GLU A 16 -7.49 -4.22 -5.34
N MET A 17 -7.10 -5.50 -5.26
CA MET A 17 -5.81 -5.90 -4.68
C MET A 17 -4.63 -5.32 -5.46
N MET A 18 -4.66 -5.36 -6.79
CA MET A 18 -3.62 -4.74 -7.62
C MET A 18 -3.54 -3.23 -7.38
N ARG A 19 -4.70 -2.56 -7.33
CA ARG A 19 -4.79 -1.13 -7.03
C ARG A 19 -4.23 -0.79 -5.64
N ILE A 20 -4.60 -1.55 -4.62
CA ILE A 20 -4.11 -1.36 -3.25
C ILE A 20 -2.59 -1.52 -3.20
N GLN A 21 -2.02 -2.48 -3.94
CA GLN A 21 -0.57 -2.64 -4.03
C GLN A 21 0.10 -1.40 -4.65
N GLU A 22 -0.45 -0.85 -5.74
CA GLU A 22 0.06 0.39 -6.34
C GLU A 22 -0.07 1.58 -5.39
N GLU A 23 -1.18 1.69 -4.66
CA GLU A 23 -1.37 2.75 -3.66
C GLU A 23 -0.38 2.62 -2.50
N LEU A 24 -0.12 1.39 -1.99
CA LEU A 24 0.87 1.14 -0.95
C LEU A 24 2.30 1.49 -1.39
N ALA A 25 2.64 1.32 -2.68
CA ALA A 25 3.96 1.70 -3.21
C ALA A 25 4.21 3.20 -3.10
N ASN A 26 3.16 4.00 -3.24
CA ASN A 26 3.22 5.46 -3.28
C ASN A 26 2.86 6.11 -1.96
N ALA A 27 2.04 5.46 -1.12
CA ALA A 27 1.68 5.96 0.19
C ALA A 27 2.92 5.99 1.09
N THR A 28 3.23 7.17 1.63
CA THR A 28 4.37 7.39 2.52
C THR A 28 3.93 7.77 3.93
N VAL A 29 4.70 7.33 4.91
CA VAL A 29 4.59 7.75 6.31
C VAL A 29 5.92 8.36 6.76
N GLU A 30 5.85 9.29 7.70
CA GLU A 30 7.00 9.92 8.31
C GLU A 30 7.15 9.47 9.76
N GLY A 31 8.35 9.02 10.12
CA GLY A 31 8.72 8.66 11.48
C GLY A 31 9.87 9.52 11.96
N THR A 32 9.79 10.01 13.19
CA THR A 32 10.86 10.80 13.82
C THR A 32 11.54 10.02 14.93
N ALA A 33 12.86 10.18 15.05
CA ALA A 33 13.64 9.63 16.14
C ALA A 33 14.50 10.74 16.77
N GLY A 34 14.21 11.05 18.04
CA GLY A 34 14.77 12.22 18.71
C GLY A 34 14.34 13.52 18.03
N SER A 35 15.18 14.55 18.08
CA SER A 35 14.91 15.88 17.52
C SER A 35 15.55 16.14 16.16
N TYR A 36 16.30 15.19 15.61
CA TYR A 36 17.16 15.42 14.44
C TYR A 36 16.92 14.47 13.27
N ILE A 37 16.33 13.29 13.51
CA ILE A 37 16.17 12.28 12.46
C ILE A 37 14.71 12.18 12.06
N THR A 38 14.43 12.38 10.78
CA THR A 38 13.13 12.13 10.14
C THR A 38 13.32 11.14 8.99
N VAL A 39 12.55 10.05 9.01
CA VAL A 39 12.55 9.02 7.97
C VAL A 39 11.22 9.02 7.26
N THR A 40 11.25 9.10 5.93
CA THR A 40 10.07 8.89 5.08
C THR A 40 10.14 7.48 4.48
N MET A 41 9.12 6.68 4.69
CA MET A 41 9.04 5.29 4.21
C MET A 41 7.71 5.03 3.52
N ASN A 42 7.68 4.21 2.47
CA ASN A 42 6.41 3.82 1.82
C ASN A 42 5.76 2.57 2.44
N GLY A 43 4.57 2.21 1.94
CA GLY A 43 3.82 1.03 2.36
C GLY A 43 4.51 -0.32 2.08
N HIS A 44 5.47 -0.36 1.14
CA HIS A 44 6.35 -1.52 0.90
C HIS A 44 7.59 -1.56 1.80
N ARG A 45 7.71 -0.63 2.76
CA ARG A 45 8.85 -0.50 3.68
C ARG A 45 10.16 -0.09 3.00
N GLU A 46 10.07 0.58 1.86
CA GLU A 46 11.21 1.23 1.21
C GLU A 46 11.42 2.62 1.82
N ILE A 47 12.65 2.89 2.27
CA ILE A 47 13.04 4.23 2.75
C ILE A 47 13.21 5.14 1.53
N LYS A 48 12.44 6.23 1.47
CA LYS A 48 12.51 7.24 0.39
C LYS A 48 13.41 8.42 0.75
N SER A 49 13.53 8.76 2.03
CA SER A 49 14.34 9.87 2.51
C SER A 49 14.75 9.68 3.97
N ILE A 50 15.93 10.19 4.32
CA ILE A 50 16.40 10.39 5.70
C ILE A 50 16.87 11.84 5.79
N LYS A 51 16.37 12.57 6.78
CA LYS A 51 16.75 13.95 7.11
C LYS A 51 17.21 14.03 8.55
#